data_AF-A0A653J0E6-F1
#
_entry.id   AF-A0A653J0E6-F1
#
_cell.length_a   1.000
_cell.length_b   1.000
_cell.length_c   1.000
_cell.angle_alpha   90.00
_cell.angle_beta   90.00
_cell.angle_gamma   90.00
#
_symmetry.space_group_name_H-M   'P 1'
#
loop_
_entity.id
_entity.type
_entity.pdbx_description
1 polymer ?
#
loop_
_entity_poly.entity_id
_entity_poly.type
_entity_poly.pdbx_seq_one_letter_code
_entity_poly.pdbx_strand_id
1 'polypeptide(L)'
;MLRDPGLALDYAIFAIVDDKRSMYLGTTIGCRRLEDPNVGDLPVTKAREVLAEAHEALDSSWTDHDDDVARFDAFRALDDDAKGAWNAYSVAMSLQAKPTYDQRQNPMQNRLGQLLEIDVAAWWRPTSANFFDGIQKGGLLQLLHDLGGPTLSSRYAAAKKPDISSNCEKLCAGEAIVEEDVRERALTWVPNAMLFLEPAVATADPLDSLSDDDLGDDEEPGAEEPGADELGDDALLDGDREANPDDELESEFSEGEGAGDPLVNDHLAAA
;
A
#
# COMPACT_ATOMS: atom_id res chain seq x y z
N MET A 1 -34.16 7.78 -3.31
CA MET A 1 -32.86 8.00 -3.98
C MET A 1 -32.97 8.75 -5.30
N LEU A 2 -33.56 8.21 -6.39
CA LEU A 2 -33.59 8.91 -7.70
C LEU A 2 -34.34 10.26 -7.75
N ARG A 3 -35.17 10.57 -6.74
CA ARG A 3 -35.91 11.83 -6.64
C ARG A 3 -35.25 12.87 -5.72
N ASP A 4 -34.23 12.46 -4.99
CA ASP A 4 -33.52 13.29 -4.01
C ASP A 4 -32.02 12.95 -4.06
N PRO A 5 -31.24 13.67 -4.87
CA PRO A 5 -29.81 13.43 -5.01
C PRO A 5 -29.03 13.81 -3.74
N GLY A 6 -29.54 14.74 -2.92
CA GLY A 6 -28.90 15.13 -1.66
C GLY A 6 -28.97 13.99 -0.64
N LEU A 7 -30.16 13.42 -0.45
CA LEU A 7 -30.34 12.23 0.39
C LEU A 7 -29.50 11.04 -0.08
N ALA A 8 -29.37 10.86 -1.40
CA ALA A 8 -28.54 9.81 -1.96
C ALA A 8 -27.05 10.01 -1.65
N LEU A 9 -26.55 11.25 -1.72
CA LEU A 9 -25.17 11.59 -1.39
C LEU A 9 -24.90 11.41 0.11
N ASP A 10 -25.78 11.91 0.98
CA ASP A 10 -25.66 11.76 2.43
C ASP A 10 -25.57 10.27 2.82
N TYR A 11 -26.46 9.44 2.24
CA TYR A 11 -26.45 7.99 2.48
C TYR A 11 -25.19 7.30 1.96
N ALA A 12 -24.69 7.71 0.79
CA ALA A 12 -23.47 7.13 0.23
C ALA A 12 -22.26 7.42 1.10
N ILE A 13 -22.09 8.66 1.57
CA ILE A 13 -20.99 9.04 2.47
C ILE A 13 -21.12 8.30 3.80
N PHE A 14 -22.31 8.30 4.41
CA PHE A 14 -22.57 7.59 5.66
C PHE A 14 -22.22 6.10 5.55
N ALA A 15 -22.69 5.41 4.50
CA ALA A 15 -22.42 4.00 4.28
C ALA A 15 -20.93 3.70 4.07
N ILE A 16 -20.18 4.63 3.45
CA ILE A 16 -18.73 4.51 3.26
C ILE A 16 -17.97 4.70 4.59
N VAL A 17 -18.39 5.66 5.41
CA VAL A 17 -17.67 6.03 6.63
C VAL A 17 -17.95 5.05 7.78
N ASP A 18 -19.18 4.57 7.95
CA ASP A 18 -19.57 3.62 9.00
C ASP A 18 -19.30 2.15 8.59
N ASP A 19 -18.23 1.91 7.83
CA ASP A 19 -17.89 0.60 7.23
C ASP A 19 -17.74 -0.54 8.27
N LYS A 20 -17.47 -0.21 9.53
CA LYS A 20 -17.43 -1.17 10.65
C LYS A 20 -18.76 -1.88 10.92
N ARG A 21 -19.88 -1.38 10.38
CA ARG A 21 -21.22 -1.99 10.50
C ARG A 21 -21.92 -2.22 9.15
N SER A 22 -21.19 -2.11 8.03
CA SER A 22 -21.71 -2.21 6.65
C SER A 22 -22.64 -3.41 6.40
N MET A 23 -22.39 -4.56 7.04
CA MET A 23 -23.24 -5.77 6.93
C MET A 23 -24.69 -5.58 7.42
N TYR A 24 -24.96 -4.59 8.29
CA TYR A 24 -26.28 -4.35 8.87
C TYR A 24 -27.08 -3.23 8.18
N LEU A 25 -26.44 -2.46 7.30
CA LEU A 25 -27.06 -1.33 6.58
C LEU A 25 -27.81 -1.75 5.29
N GLY A 26 -27.73 -3.03 4.90
CA GLY A 26 -28.44 -3.55 3.72
C GLY A 26 -27.99 -2.95 2.39
N THR A 27 -26.74 -2.47 2.29
CA THR A 27 -26.16 -1.81 1.12
C THR A 27 -24.86 -2.48 0.68
N THR A 28 -24.55 -2.39 -0.62
CA THR A 28 -23.26 -2.79 -1.18
C THR A 28 -22.26 -1.63 -1.26
N ILE A 29 -22.68 -0.43 -0.85
CA ILE A 29 -21.82 0.75 -0.82
C ILE A 29 -20.92 0.63 0.41
N GLY A 30 -19.61 0.74 0.18
CA GLY A 30 -18.59 0.71 1.22
C GLY A 30 -17.24 1.04 0.63
N CYS A 31 -16.26 1.31 1.48
CA CYS A 31 -14.87 1.48 1.05
C CYS A 31 -14.06 0.27 1.46
N ARG A 32 -13.30 -0.30 0.50
CA ARG A 32 -12.32 -1.32 0.85
C ARG A 32 -11.25 -0.67 1.73
N ARG A 33 -10.80 -1.38 2.76
CA ARG A 33 -9.74 -0.90 3.68
C ARG A 33 -8.54 -0.38 2.88
N LEU A 34 -7.95 0.71 3.37
CA LEU A 34 -6.70 1.28 2.86
C LEU A 34 -5.69 0.16 2.61
N GLU A 35 -5.30 -0.02 1.35
CA GLU A 35 -4.30 -1.00 0.96
C GLU A 35 -2.93 -0.38 1.22
N ASP A 36 -2.27 -0.91 2.24
CA ASP A 36 -0.92 -0.50 2.59
C ASP A 36 0.05 -1.43 1.87
N PRO A 37 0.78 -0.97 0.84
CA PRO A 37 1.80 -1.79 0.20
C PRO A 37 2.99 -2.07 1.12
N ASN A 38 3.07 -1.45 2.31
CA ASN A 38 4.14 -1.71 3.26
C ASN A 38 4.05 -3.13 3.84
N VAL A 39 4.76 -4.05 3.21
CA VAL A 39 5.16 -5.33 3.78
C VAL A 39 6.48 -5.11 4.55
N GLY A 40 6.48 -4.36 5.66
CA GLY A 40 7.70 -4.14 6.46
C GLY A 40 7.62 -3.01 7.50
N ASP A 41 8.70 -2.87 8.29
CA ASP A 41 8.89 -1.83 9.31
C ASP A 41 9.50 -0.57 8.66
N LEU A 42 8.68 0.15 7.89
CA LEU A 42 9.05 1.44 7.30
C LEU A 42 8.60 2.59 8.22
N PRO A 43 9.38 3.68 8.32
CA PRO A 43 9.04 4.81 9.17
C PRO A 43 7.71 5.45 8.77
N VAL A 44 6.97 5.94 9.77
CA VAL A 44 5.72 6.67 9.55
C VAL A 44 5.99 7.87 8.64
N THR A 45 5.23 7.97 7.55
CA THR A 45 5.39 9.07 6.59
C THR A 45 4.62 10.29 7.08
N LYS A 46 5.09 11.49 6.70
CA LYS A 46 4.39 12.76 6.94
C LYS A 46 2.93 12.74 6.44
N ALA A 47 2.68 12.05 5.32
CA ALA A 47 1.32 11.86 4.81
C ALA A 47 0.40 11.12 5.80
N ARG A 48 0.91 10.14 6.55
CA ARG A 48 0.12 9.46 7.59
C ARG A 48 -0.21 10.35 8.77
N GLU A 49 0.73 11.19 9.19
CA GLU A 49 0.51 12.14 10.28
C GLU A 49 -0.60 13.12 9.90
N VAL A 50 -0.54 13.68 8.69
CA VAL A 50 -1.58 14.58 8.19
C VAL A 50 -2.93 13.88 8.03
N LEU A 51 -2.97 12.62 7.59
CA LEU A 51 -4.22 11.85 7.52
C LEU A 51 -4.82 11.60 8.92
N ALA A 52 -3.98 11.30 9.91
CA ALA A 52 -4.44 11.12 11.29
C ALA A 52 -4.97 12.44 11.87
N GLU A 53 -4.25 13.54 11.69
CA GLU A 53 -4.70 14.88 12.09
C GLU A 53 -6.01 15.26 11.40
N ALA A 54 -6.12 15.02 10.09
CA ALA A 54 -7.34 15.28 9.34
C ALA A 54 -8.53 14.48 9.88
N HIS A 55 -8.31 13.21 10.24
CA HIS A 55 -9.35 12.37 10.83
C HIS A 55 -9.77 12.86 12.23
N GLU A 56 -8.82 13.27 13.06
CA GLU A 56 -9.09 13.81 14.41
C GLU A 56 -9.86 15.14 14.35
N ALA A 57 -9.69 15.93 13.30
CA ALA A 57 -10.40 17.18 13.09
C ALA A 57 -11.85 17.01 12.59
N LEU A 58 -12.27 15.79 12.21
CA LEU A 58 -13.63 15.55 11.71
C LEU A 58 -14.66 15.61 12.83
N ASP A 59 -15.81 16.22 12.54
CA ASP A 59 -16.98 16.14 13.41
C ASP A 59 -17.52 14.71 13.43
N SER A 60 -17.16 13.97 14.48
CA SER A 60 -17.57 12.58 14.73
C SER A 60 -18.74 12.47 15.71
N SER A 61 -19.42 13.57 16.05
CA SER A 61 -20.55 13.58 17.00
C SER A 61 -21.71 12.67 16.58
N TRP A 62 -21.90 12.45 15.27
CA TRP A 62 -22.90 11.54 14.72
C TRP A 62 -22.66 10.06 15.13
N THR A 63 -21.44 9.71 15.57
CA THR A 63 -21.09 8.34 15.98
C THR A 63 -21.50 7.99 17.42
N ASP A 64 -21.90 8.98 18.22
CA ASP A 64 -22.25 8.80 19.64
C ASP A 64 -23.56 8.06 19.87
N HIS A 65 -24.36 7.88 18.81
CA HIS A 65 -25.63 7.16 18.89
C HIS A 65 -25.42 5.64 18.79
N ASP A 66 -26.24 4.84 19.48
CA ASP A 66 -26.11 3.37 19.46
C ASP A 66 -26.75 2.73 18.21
N ASP A 67 -27.86 3.32 17.75
CA ASP A 67 -28.70 2.84 16.64
C ASP A 67 -28.27 3.42 15.30
N ASP A 68 -28.23 2.58 14.27
CA ASP A 68 -27.72 2.95 12.95
C ASP A 68 -28.63 3.99 12.25
N VAL A 69 -29.94 3.96 12.50
CA VAL A 69 -30.87 4.97 11.96
C VAL A 69 -30.66 6.32 12.65
N ALA A 70 -30.50 6.31 13.98
CA ALA A 70 -30.21 7.53 14.74
C ALA A 70 -28.86 8.17 14.32
N ARG A 71 -27.83 7.36 14.04
CA ARG A 71 -26.56 7.83 13.48
C ARG A 71 -26.74 8.46 12.10
N PHE A 72 -27.53 7.85 11.23
CA PHE A 72 -27.79 8.40 9.91
C PHE A 72 -28.53 9.74 9.97
N ASP A 73 -29.54 9.86 10.84
CA ASP A 73 -30.24 11.13 11.05
C ASP A 73 -29.32 12.20 11.63
N ALA A 74 -28.45 11.83 12.57
CA ALA A 74 -27.42 12.73 13.11
C ALA A 74 -26.41 13.16 12.03
N PHE A 75 -25.96 12.23 11.19
CA PHE A 75 -25.07 12.52 10.06
C PHE A 75 -25.74 13.48 9.05
N ARG A 76 -27.03 13.29 8.77
CA ARG A 76 -27.79 14.20 7.90
C ARG A 76 -27.92 15.61 8.49
N ALA A 77 -27.90 15.74 9.81
CA ALA A 77 -27.99 17.01 10.51
C ALA A 77 -26.67 17.80 10.51
N LEU A 78 -25.55 17.18 10.14
CA LEU A 78 -24.29 17.89 9.91
C LEU A 78 -24.44 18.94 8.79
N ASP A 79 -23.62 19.97 8.86
CA ASP A 79 -23.52 20.94 7.78
C ASP A 79 -22.82 20.35 6.54
N ASP A 80 -22.95 21.04 5.41
CA ASP A 80 -22.40 20.58 4.13
C ASP A 80 -20.86 20.54 4.14
N ASP A 81 -20.20 21.36 4.96
CA ASP A 81 -18.75 21.40 5.08
C ASP A 81 -18.23 20.16 5.84
N ALA A 82 -18.87 19.77 6.94
CA ALA A 82 -18.57 18.57 7.71
C ALA A 82 -18.82 17.30 6.90
N LYS A 83 -19.93 17.24 6.16
CA LYS A 83 -20.20 16.13 5.21
C LYS A 83 -19.16 16.09 4.08
N GLY A 84 -18.78 17.26 3.57
CA GLY A 84 -17.72 17.40 2.57
C GLY A 84 -16.37 16.90 3.07
N ALA A 85 -16.02 17.19 4.32
CA ALA A 85 -14.79 16.73 4.96
C ALA A 85 -14.78 15.20 5.12
N TRP A 86 -15.87 14.60 5.58
CA TRP A 86 -16.02 13.14 5.64
C TRP A 86 -15.88 12.50 4.26
N ASN A 87 -16.53 13.06 3.23
CA ASN A 87 -16.39 12.59 1.86
C ASN A 87 -14.94 12.68 1.34
N ALA A 88 -14.27 13.80 1.56
CA ALA A 88 -12.87 13.99 1.16
C ALA A 88 -11.94 12.98 1.85
N TYR A 89 -12.13 12.76 3.15
CA TYR A 89 -11.37 11.76 3.92
C TYR A 89 -11.64 10.33 3.40
N SER A 90 -12.90 9.97 3.16
CA SER A 90 -13.27 8.67 2.59
C SER A 90 -12.64 8.44 1.21
N VAL A 91 -12.64 9.45 0.35
CA VAL A 91 -11.99 9.36 -0.98
C VAL A 91 -10.49 9.16 -0.82
N ALA A 92 -9.83 9.92 0.07
CA ALA A 92 -8.40 9.77 0.32
C ALA A 92 -8.04 8.36 0.82
N MET A 93 -8.84 7.78 1.71
CA MET A 93 -8.64 6.44 2.26
C MET A 93 -8.95 5.30 1.26
N SER A 94 -9.65 5.61 0.17
CA SER A 94 -10.01 4.64 -0.88
C SER A 94 -8.94 4.46 -1.96
N LEU A 95 -7.93 5.34 -1.99
CA LEU A 95 -6.89 5.32 -3.04
C LEU A 95 -5.95 4.13 -2.83
N GLN A 96 -5.79 3.32 -3.88
CA GLN A 96 -4.88 2.17 -3.92
C GLN A 96 -3.55 2.55 -4.55
N ALA A 97 -2.43 2.11 -3.99
CA ALA A 97 -1.11 2.41 -4.55
C ALA A 97 -0.87 1.72 -5.91
N LYS A 98 -1.30 0.47 -6.08
CA LYS A 98 -1.15 -0.28 -7.34
C LYS A 98 -2.43 -1.07 -7.66
N PRO A 99 -3.22 -0.67 -8.67
CA PRO A 99 -4.42 -1.42 -9.06
C PRO A 99 -4.10 -2.71 -9.84
N THR A 100 -2.86 -2.89 -10.30
CA THR A 100 -2.41 -4.02 -11.11
C THR A 100 -0.92 -4.25 -10.87
N TYR A 101 -0.42 -5.46 -11.08
CA TYR A 101 1.02 -5.81 -10.99
C TYR A 101 1.88 -5.17 -12.10
N ASP A 102 1.34 -4.25 -12.90
CA ASP A 102 2.08 -3.51 -13.91
C ASP A 102 2.98 -2.46 -13.23
N GLN A 103 4.15 -2.20 -13.80
CA GLN A 103 5.06 -1.16 -13.32
C GLN A 103 4.66 0.25 -13.80
N ARG A 104 3.63 0.35 -14.64
CA ARG A 104 3.13 1.64 -15.15
C ARG A 104 2.41 2.44 -14.06
N GLN A 105 2.65 3.76 -14.07
CA GLN A 105 1.89 4.72 -13.27
C GLN A 105 0.41 4.72 -13.68
N ASN A 106 -0.47 4.93 -12.70
CA ASN A 106 -1.91 5.05 -12.97
C ASN A 106 -2.23 6.44 -13.53
N PRO A 107 -2.74 6.56 -14.77
CA PRO A 107 -3.00 7.85 -15.40
C PRO A 107 -4.07 8.67 -14.66
N MET A 108 -5.00 8.02 -13.95
CA MET A 108 -6.01 8.71 -13.16
C MET A 108 -5.39 9.37 -11.93
N GLN A 109 -4.49 8.65 -11.24
CA GLN A 109 -3.79 9.19 -10.08
C GLN A 109 -2.87 10.35 -10.47
N ASN A 110 -2.19 10.24 -11.61
CA ASN A 110 -1.41 11.35 -12.17
C ASN A 110 -2.28 12.58 -12.41
N ARG A 111 -3.48 12.39 -12.97
CA ARG A 111 -4.40 13.52 -13.18
C ARG A 111 -4.88 14.14 -11.87
N LEU A 112 -5.20 13.32 -10.87
CA LEU A 112 -5.61 13.81 -9.54
C LEU A 112 -4.49 14.60 -8.85
N GLY A 113 -3.26 14.08 -8.87
CA GLY A 113 -2.11 14.77 -8.28
C GLY A 113 -1.82 16.12 -8.93
N GLN A 114 -2.01 16.23 -10.25
CA GLN A 114 -1.91 17.51 -10.97
C GLN A 114 -3.02 18.49 -10.60
N LEU A 115 -4.27 18.02 -10.50
CA LEU A 115 -5.41 18.88 -10.13
C LEU A 115 -5.30 19.40 -8.70
N LEU A 116 -4.68 18.61 -7.82
CA LEU A 116 -4.39 18.97 -6.44
C LEU A 116 -3.08 19.78 -6.29
N GLU A 117 -2.35 20.00 -7.38
CA GLU A 117 -1.07 20.72 -7.41
C GLU A 117 -0.09 20.20 -6.34
N ILE A 118 0.00 18.87 -6.20
CA ILE A 118 0.78 18.23 -5.14
C ILE A 118 2.28 18.49 -5.35
N ASP A 119 2.89 19.19 -4.40
CA ASP A 119 4.34 19.29 -4.29
C ASP A 119 4.91 17.99 -3.70
N VAL A 120 5.22 17.02 -4.56
CA VAL A 120 5.74 15.70 -4.17
C VAL A 120 6.98 15.84 -3.26
N ALA A 121 7.81 16.84 -3.53
CA ALA A 121 9.01 17.15 -2.77
C ALA A 121 8.69 17.47 -1.30
N ALA A 122 7.58 18.15 -1.02
CA ALA A 122 7.15 18.48 0.34
C ALA A 122 6.55 17.30 1.13
N TRP A 123 6.11 16.25 0.44
CA TRP A 123 5.42 15.09 1.01
C TRP A 123 6.28 13.83 1.10
N TRP A 124 7.26 13.68 0.20
CA TRP A 124 8.13 12.51 0.13
C TRP A 124 9.55 12.90 -0.26
N ARG A 125 10.54 12.22 0.35
CA ARG A 125 11.95 12.43 0.07
C ARG A 125 12.67 11.10 -0.16
N PRO A 126 13.54 11.01 -1.18
CA PRO A 126 14.37 9.83 -1.38
C PRO A 126 15.42 9.78 -0.27
N THR A 127 15.42 8.68 0.49
CA THR A 127 16.46 8.35 1.46
C THR A 127 17.23 7.13 0.98
N SER A 128 18.36 6.83 1.63
CA SER A 128 19.14 5.61 1.35
C SER A 128 18.27 4.36 1.39
N ALA A 129 17.60 4.13 2.52
CA ALA A 129 16.75 2.96 2.75
C ALA A 129 15.46 2.94 1.90
N ASN A 130 14.93 4.10 1.49
CA ASN A 130 13.64 4.19 0.79
C ASN A 130 13.78 4.12 -0.73
N PHE A 131 14.93 4.52 -1.29
CA PHE A 131 15.10 4.63 -2.75
C PHE A 131 16.52 4.30 -3.22
N PHE A 132 17.56 4.93 -2.67
CA PHE A 132 18.89 4.87 -3.27
C PHE A 132 19.58 3.51 -3.13
N ASP A 133 19.27 2.71 -2.10
CA ASP A 133 19.85 1.38 -1.92
C ASP A 133 19.40 0.38 -3.02
N GLY A 134 18.22 0.58 -3.60
CA GLY A 134 17.69 -0.23 -4.69
C GLY A 134 18.31 0.06 -6.07
N ILE A 135 19.08 1.14 -6.20
CA ILE A 135 19.65 1.59 -7.48
C ILE A 135 21.09 1.08 -7.63
N GLN A 136 21.44 0.62 -8.82
CA GLN A 136 22.83 0.26 -9.13
C GLN A 136 23.79 1.46 -9.00
N LYS A 137 25.07 1.18 -8.69
CA LYS A 137 26.12 2.20 -8.53
C LYS A 137 26.23 3.13 -9.75
N GLY A 138 26.05 2.59 -10.96
CA GLY A 138 26.07 3.37 -12.20
C GLY A 138 24.96 4.42 -12.25
N GLY A 139 23.74 4.04 -11.87
CA GLY A 139 22.59 4.97 -11.80
C GLY A 139 22.81 6.08 -10.76
N LEU A 140 23.32 5.74 -9.58
CA LEU A 140 23.64 6.75 -8.55
C LEU A 140 24.69 7.76 -9.02
N LEU A 141 25.72 7.31 -9.76
CA LEU A 141 26.74 8.21 -10.31
C LEU A 141 26.21 9.08 -11.45
N GLN A 142 25.27 8.58 -12.24
CA GLN A 142 24.58 9.36 -13.27
C GLN A 142 23.69 10.42 -12.62
N LEU A 143 22.97 10.09 -11.55
CA LEU A 143 22.20 11.06 -10.79
C LEU A 143 23.08 12.20 -10.24
N LEU A 144 24.21 11.86 -9.62
CA LEU A 144 25.17 12.86 -9.12
C LEU A 144 25.75 13.73 -10.25
N HIS A 145 25.91 13.15 -11.45
CA HIS A 145 26.32 13.89 -12.63
C HIS A 145 25.23 14.88 -13.07
N ASP A 146 23.96 14.49 -13.05
CA ASP A 146 22.86 15.34 -13.52
C ASP A 146 22.52 16.45 -12.52
N LEU A 147 22.66 16.20 -11.21
CA LEU A 147 22.47 17.23 -10.18
C LEU A 147 23.64 18.22 -10.09
N GLY A 148 24.87 17.70 -10.06
CA GLY A 148 26.08 18.46 -9.68
C GLY A 148 27.20 18.49 -10.71
N GLY A 149 26.96 17.97 -11.90
CA GLY A 149 27.94 17.90 -12.99
C GLY A 149 28.99 16.80 -12.80
N PRO A 150 29.87 16.63 -13.82
CA PRO A 150 30.86 15.55 -13.86
C PRO A 150 31.88 15.62 -12.73
N THR A 151 32.15 16.81 -12.19
CA THR A 151 33.08 17.01 -11.07
C THR A 151 32.57 16.46 -9.75
N LEU A 152 31.25 16.42 -9.55
CA LEU A 152 30.65 15.83 -8.35
C LEU A 152 30.64 14.30 -8.47
N SER A 153 30.18 13.78 -9.61
CA SER A 153 30.17 12.34 -9.90
C SER A 153 31.56 11.71 -9.81
N SER A 154 32.60 12.37 -10.35
CA SER A 154 33.98 11.85 -10.30
C SER A 154 34.55 11.73 -8.89
N ARG A 155 34.11 12.56 -7.93
CA ARG A 155 34.56 12.47 -6.52
C ARG A 155 34.05 11.20 -5.84
N TYR A 156 32.88 10.73 -6.25
CA TYR A 156 32.21 9.57 -5.69
C TYR A 156 32.43 8.29 -6.50
N ALA A 157 33.07 8.35 -7.67
CA ALA A 157 33.34 7.18 -8.52
C ALA A 157 34.10 6.05 -7.80
N ALA A 158 35.05 6.39 -6.92
CA ALA A 158 35.83 5.44 -6.13
C ALA A 158 35.17 5.00 -4.81
N ALA A 159 34.05 5.62 -4.41
CA ALA A 159 33.36 5.31 -3.16
C ALA A 159 32.54 4.00 -3.28
N LYS A 160 32.16 3.42 -2.13
CA LYS A 160 31.31 2.23 -2.06
C LYS A 160 29.84 2.61 -2.26
N LYS A 161 29.02 1.71 -2.82
CA LYS A 161 27.56 1.91 -3.02
C LYS A 161 26.83 2.50 -1.80
N PRO A 162 26.98 1.96 -0.56
CA PRO A 162 26.30 2.52 0.61
C PRO A 162 26.76 3.94 0.96
N ASP A 163 28.04 4.26 0.75
CA ASP A 163 28.56 5.61 0.97
C ASP A 163 28.01 6.61 -0.05
N ILE A 164 27.81 6.17 -1.30
CA ILE A 164 27.20 6.98 -2.36
C ILE A 164 25.72 7.23 -2.03
N SER A 165 24.98 6.19 -1.67
CA SER A 165 23.56 6.24 -1.25
C SER A 165 23.34 7.24 -0.10
N SER A 166 24.13 7.13 0.98
CA SER A 166 24.06 8.05 2.12
C SER A 166 24.41 9.50 1.75
N ASN A 167 25.33 9.72 0.80
CA ASN A 167 25.65 11.06 0.33
C ASN A 167 24.56 11.63 -0.60
N CYS A 168 23.91 10.81 -1.43
CA CYS A 168 22.75 11.23 -2.22
C CYS A 168 21.59 11.66 -1.31
N GLU A 169 21.35 10.93 -0.22
CA GLU A 169 20.37 11.32 0.80
C GLU A 169 20.72 12.69 1.41
N LYS A 170 21.96 12.88 1.88
CA LYS A 170 22.41 14.18 2.43
C LYS A 170 22.32 15.32 1.41
N LEU A 171 22.56 15.04 0.13
CA LEU A 171 22.44 16.01 -0.94
C LEU A 171 20.97 16.42 -1.16
N CYS A 172 20.05 15.45 -1.24
CA CYS A 172 18.62 15.70 -1.44
C CYS A 172 17.94 16.26 -0.17
N ALA A 173 18.49 16.00 1.02
CA ALA A 173 18.06 16.62 2.27
C ALA A 173 18.60 18.05 2.46
N GLY A 174 19.52 18.50 1.61
CA GLY A 174 20.15 19.82 1.72
C GLY A 174 21.21 19.93 2.84
N GLU A 175 21.70 18.82 3.37
CA GLU A 175 22.73 18.77 4.41
C GLU A 175 24.16 18.77 3.81
N ALA A 176 24.30 18.50 2.52
CA ALA A 176 25.59 18.51 1.84
C ALA A 176 26.14 19.95 1.67
N ILE A 177 27.44 20.13 1.89
CA ILE A 177 28.15 21.38 1.58
C ILE A 177 28.57 21.34 0.11
N VAL A 178 27.66 21.76 -0.77
CA VAL A 178 27.85 21.91 -2.21
C VAL A 178 27.51 23.34 -2.65
N GLU A 179 27.84 23.67 -3.89
CA GLU A 179 27.42 24.92 -4.55
C GLU A 179 25.92 25.14 -4.39
N GLU A 180 25.51 26.40 -4.24
CA GLU A 180 24.12 26.75 -3.91
C GLU A 180 23.14 26.34 -5.02
N ASP A 181 23.56 26.41 -6.28
CA ASP A 181 22.76 25.98 -7.42
C ASP A 181 22.53 24.45 -7.43
N VAL A 182 23.51 23.67 -6.98
CA VAL A 182 23.40 22.22 -6.84
C VAL A 182 22.48 21.87 -5.67
N ARG A 183 22.57 22.62 -4.56
CA ARG A 183 21.70 22.46 -3.38
C ARG A 183 20.24 22.70 -3.75
N GLU A 184 19.94 23.80 -4.42
CA GLU A 184 18.57 24.13 -4.83
C GLU A 184 18.00 23.06 -5.77
N ARG A 185 18.78 22.63 -6.77
CA ARG A 185 18.36 21.53 -7.66
C ARG A 185 18.12 20.22 -6.91
N ALA A 186 18.98 19.87 -5.96
CA ALA A 186 18.83 18.64 -5.18
C ALA A 186 17.60 18.66 -4.26
N LEU A 187 17.25 19.81 -3.70
CA LEU A 187 16.07 19.98 -2.84
C LEU A 187 14.75 19.85 -3.60
N THR A 188 14.72 20.29 -4.87
CA THR A 188 13.54 20.16 -5.73
C THR A 188 13.50 18.82 -6.46
N TRP A 189 14.63 18.09 -6.53
CA TRP A 189 14.71 16.85 -7.28
C TRP A 189 13.90 15.72 -6.62
N VAL A 190 13.14 15.02 -7.46
CA VAL A 190 12.34 13.83 -7.13
C VAL A 190 12.40 12.89 -8.36
N PRO A 191 12.49 11.56 -8.18
CA PRO A 191 12.48 10.60 -9.28
C PRO A 191 11.22 10.70 -10.14
N ASN A 192 11.32 10.44 -11.44
CA ASN A 192 10.16 10.51 -12.35
C ASN A 192 9.07 9.51 -11.96
N ALA A 193 9.46 8.35 -11.43
CA ALA A 193 8.55 7.33 -10.90
C ALA A 193 7.63 7.85 -9.78
N MET A 194 8.08 8.87 -9.02
CA MET A 194 7.32 9.49 -7.93
C MET A 194 6.56 10.75 -8.36
N LEU A 195 6.79 11.26 -9.58
CA LEU A 195 6.10 12.44 -10.10
C LEU A 195 4.79 12.08 -10.81
N PHE A 196 3.78 12.94 -10.65
CA PHE A 196 2.50 12.84 -11.34
C PHE A 196 2.60 13.37 -12.79
N LEU A 197 3.21 12.58 -13.67
CA LEU A 197 3.48 12.97 -15.06
C LEU A 197 2.27 12.75 -15.98
N GLU A 198 2.12 13.60 -17.00
CA GLU A 198 1.21 13.28 -18.10
C GLU A 198 1.68 12.02 -18.84
N PRO A 199 0.76 11.18 -19.34
CA PRO A 199 1.13 9.92 -20.01
C PRO A 199 2.02 10.10 -21.25
N ALA A 200 2.08 11.31 -21.83
CA ALA A 200 2.98 11.62 -22.93
C ALA A 200 4.42 12.01 -22.49
N VAL A 201 4.59 12.39 -21.21
CA VAL A 201 5.85 12.88 -20.62
C VAL A 201 6.47 11.84 -19.67
N ALA A 202 5.70 10.82 -19.27
CA ALA A 202 6.17 9.67 -18.51
C ALA A 202 7.12 8.79 -19.37
N THR A 203 8.32 9.27 -19.65
CA THR A 203 9.44 8.45 -20.09
C THR A 203 9.95 7.67 -18.89
N ALA A 204 10.18 6.36 -19.05
CA ALA A 204 10.82 5.54 -18.03
C ALA A 204 12.11 6.24 -17.55
N ASP A 205 12.26 6.38 -16.24
CA ASP A 205 13.49 6.94 -15.67
C ASP A 205 14.64 6.00 -16.07
N PRO A 206 15.77 6.48 -16.63
CA PRO A 206 16.92 5.60 -16.87
C PRO A 206 17.38 4.88 -15.60
N LEU A 207 17.03 5.40 -14.41
CA LEU A 207 17.24 4.73 -13.12
C LEU A 207 16.31 3.54 -12.86
N ASP A 208 15.08 3.54 -13.40
CA ASP A 208 14.12 2.41 -13.25
C ASP A 208 14.59 1.16 -14.01
N SER A 209 15.34 1.33 -15.11
CA SER A 209 15.93 0.21 -15.85
C SER A 209 17.18 -0.40 -15.18
N LEU A 210 17.62 0.18 -14.06
CA LEU A 210 18.85 -0.17 -13.33
C LEU A 210 18.57 -0.54 -11.87
N SER A 211 17.31 -0.81 -11.51
CA SER A 211 16.94 -1.32 -10.19
C SER A 211 17.20 -2.83 -10.08
N ASP A 212 17.63 -3.29 -8.91
CA ASP A 212 17.98 -4.69 -8.58
C ASP A 212 16.79 -5.69 -8.62
N ASP A 213 15.61 -5.27 -9.06
CA ASP A 213 14.41 -6.12 -9.11
C ASP A 213 14.45 -7.19 -10.23
N ASP A 214 15.53 -7.26 -11.02
CA ASP A 214 15.84 -8.41 -11.88
C ASP A 214 16.63 -9.44 -11.08
N LEU A 215 15.96 -10.17 -10.18
CA LEU A 215 16.51 -11.39 -9.56
C LEU A 215 16.55 -12.52 -10.61
N GLY A 216 17.40 -12.35 -11.60
CA GLY A 216 18.04 -13.45 -12.33
C GLY A 216 19.20 -13.95 -11.48
N ASP A 217 19.11 -15.23 -11.10
CA ASP A 217 20.13 -15.99 -10.37
C ASP A 217 21.52 -15.83 -11.01
N ASP A 218 22.33 -14.91 -10.49
CA ASP A 218 23.76 -14.83 -10.81
C ASP A 218 24.50 -15.83 -9.92
N GLU A 219 24.53 -17.07 -10.40
CA GLU A 219 25.45 -18.12 -9.98
C GLU A 219 26.89 -17.63 -10.24
N GLU A 220 27.58 -17.15 -9.21
CA GLU A 220 29.02 -16.87 -9.33
C GLU A 220 29.77 -18.18 -9.64
N PRO A 221 30.62 -18.22 -10.69
CA PRO A 221 31.39 -19.41 -11.00
C PRO A 221 32.68 -19.48 -10.19
N GLY A 222 32.85 -20.60 -9.49
CA GLY A 222 34.11 -21.33 -9.44
C GLY A 222 35.20 -20.82 -8.48
N ALA A 223 35.29 -21.46 -7.32
CA ALA A 223 36.56 -21.72 -6.67
C ALA A 223 36.71 -23.24 -6.48
N GLU A 224 37.46 -23.87 -7.39
CA GLU A 224 37.95 -25.24 -7.22
C GLU A 224 39.13 -25.30 -6.23
N GLU A 225 39.29 -26.51 -5.66
CA GLU A 225 40.51 -27.19 -5.18
C GLU A 225 40.43 -27.62 -3.69
N PRO A 226 41.09 -28.72 -3.28
CA PRO A 226 40.99 -30.08 -3.83
C PRO A 226 40.91 -31.19 -2.74
N GLY A 227 40.56 -32.39 -3.20
CA GLY A 227 40.70 -33.76 -2.66
C GLY A 227 41.18 -34.08 -1.23
N ALA A 228 40.51 -35.06 -0.61
CA ALA A 228 41.12 -36.33 -0.18
C ALA A 228 40.05 -37.35 0.25
N ASP A 229 40.22 -38.58 -0.24
CA ASP A 229 39.47 -39.80 0.06
C ASP A 229 39.54 -40.20 1.55
N GLU A 230 38.51 -40.90 2.05
CA GLU A 230 38.57 -42.33 2.43
C GLU A 230 37.37 -42.76 3.31
N LEU A 231 36.57 -43.68 2.75
CA LEU A 231 36.05 -44.95 3.31
C LEU A 231 35.65 -45.03 4.81
N GLY A 232 34.41 -45.48 5.05
CA GLY A 232 34.02 -45.99 6.37
C GLY A 232 32.56 -46.43 6.49
N ASP A 233 32.26 -47.61 5.94
CA ASP A 233 31.45 -48.73 6.46
C ASP A 233 30.15 -48.54 7.31
N ASP A 234 29.27 -49.51 7.07
CA ASP A 234 27.97 -49.88 7.67
C ASP A 234 27.65 -49.44 9.11
N ALA A 235 26.38 -49.04 9.33
CA ALA A 235 25.46 -49.76 10.23
C ALA A 235 24.05 -49.13 10.31
N LEU A 236 23.07 -50.02 10.12
CA LEU A 236 21.66 -49.98 10.53
C LEU A 236 21.39 -49.26 11.86
N LEU A 237 20.25 -48.56 11.95
CA LEU A 237 19.29 -48.70 13.06
C LEU A 237 17.95 -48.02 12.69
N ASP A 238 16.94 -48.86 12.48
CA ASP A 238 15.52 -48.54 12.69
C ASP A 238 15.29 -48.02 14.12
N GLY A 239 14.35 -47.09 14.26
CA GLY A 239 13.97 -46.53 15.57
C GLY A 239 12.75 -45.62 15.47
N ASP A 240 11.58 -46.25 15.33
CA ASP A 240 10.27 -45.89 15.88
C ASP A 240 9.98 -44.41 16.17
N ARG A 241 9.08 -43.81 15.40
CA ARG A 241 8.33 -42.62 15.83
C ARG A 241 6.89 -43.04 16.14
N GLU A 242 6.64 -43.22 17.43
CA GLU A 242 5.35 -43.47 18.06
C GLU A 242 4.30 -42.45 17.57
N ALA A 243 3.21 -42.97 17.01
CA ALA A 243 1.94 -42.27 16.93
C ALA A 243 1.30 -42.31 18.32
N ASN A 244 1.06 -41.16 18.93
CA ASN A 244 0.18 -41.07 20.09
C ASN A 244 -1.25 -40.79 19.59
N PRO A 245 -2.19 -41.72 19.77
CA PRO A 245 -3.63 -41.50 19.61
C PRO A 245 -4.16 -40.84 20.89
N ASP A 246 -5.01 -39.82 20.77
CA ASP A 246 -6.04 -39.44 21.75
C ASP A 246 -6.59 -38.07 21.36
N ASP A 247 -7.73 -38.05 20.66
CA ASP A 247 -8.87 -37.27 21.14
C ASP A 247 -10.15 -37.87 20.54
N GLU A 248 -10.65 -38.89 21.24
CA GLU A 248 -12.02 -39.37 21.11
C GLU A 248 -12.97 -38.34 21.74
N LEU A 249 -13.91 -37.83 20.95
CA LEU A 249 -15.24 -37.51 21.46
C LEU A 249 -16.28 -38.09 20.51
N GLU A 250 -16.83 -39.24 20.94
CA GLU A 250 -18.02 -39.88 20.41
C GLU A 250 -19.31 -39.10 20.73
N SER A 251 -20.40 -39.59 20.13
CA SER A 251 -21.83 -39.45 20.44
C SER A 251 -22.60 -38.39 19.66
N GLU A 252 -23.71 -38.68 18.96
CA GLU A 252 -24.52 -39.88 18.78
C GLU A 252 -25.42 -39.61 17.55
N PHE A 253 -25.47 -40.52 16.58
CA PHE A 253 -26.52 -40.55 15.55
C PHE A 253 -27.35 -41.80 15.79
N SER A 254 -28.60 -41.61 16.23
CA SER A 254 -29.60 -42.68 16.36
C SER A 254 -30.75 -42.40 15.41
N GLU A 255 -30.99 -43.36 14.52
CA GLU A 255 -32.08 -43.41 13.55
C GLU A 255 -33.45 -43.50 14.23
N GLY A 256 -34.44 -42.87 13.59
CA GLY A 256 -35.85 -43.03 13.90
C GLY A 256 -36.71 -42.78 12.67
N GLU A 257 -36.89 -43.82 11.85
CA GLU A 257 -37.88 -43.90 10.77
C GLU A 257 -39.32 -43.81 11.32
N GLY A 258 -40.17 -43.03 10.64
CA GLY A 258 -41.60 -42.94 10.95
C GLY A 258 -42.39 -42.30 9.81
N ALA A 259 -43.03 -43.13 9.00
CA ALA A 259 -43.81 -42.80 7.80
C ALA A 259 -45.04 -41.90 8.06
N GLY A 260 -45.39 -41.08 7.06
CA GLY A 260 -46.67 -40.37 6.98
C GLY A 260 -46.72 -39.33 5.84
N ASP A 261 -47.16 -39.77 4.66
CA ASP A 261 -47.47 -38.92 3.48
C ASP A 261 -48.92 -38.37 3.58
N PRO A 262 -49.46 -37.61 2.60
CA PRO A 262 -49.41 -36.15 2.44
C PRO A 262 -50.79 -35.48 2.63
N LEU A 263 -50.84 -34.16 2.89
CA LEU A 263 -52.05 -33.36 2.67
C LEU A 263 -51.73 -32.00 2.02
N VAL A 264 -52.07 -31.96 0.73
CA VAL A 264 -52.73 -30.87 -0.01
C VAL A 264 -53.18 -29.70 0.85
N ASN A 265 -52.77 -28.49 0.49
CA ASN A 265 -53.66 -27.32 0.58
C ASN A 265 -53.43 -26.37 -0.58
N ASP A 266 -54.23 -26.61 -1.61
CA ASP A 266 -54.62 -25.65 -2.64
C ASP A 266 -55.67 -24.69 -2.05
N HIS A 267 -55.74 -23.48 -2.62
CA HIS A 267 -56.71 -22.39 -2.36
C HIS A 267 -56.57 -21.51 -1.10
N LEU A 268 -56.25 -20.22 -1.31
CA LEU A 268 -57.27 -19.18 -1.56
C LEU A 268 -56.62 -17.86 -2.01
N ALA A 269 -56.83 -17.51 -3.27
CA ALA A 269 -56.84 -16.15 -3.78
C ALA A 269 -58.13 -15.98 -4.61
N ALA A 270 -58.74 -14.80 -4.50
CA ALA A 270 -59.92 -14.27 -5.22
C ALA A 270 -61.24 -14.23 -4.42
N ALA A 271 -61.48 -13.09 -3.76
CA ALA A 271 -62.63 -12.21 -3.94
C ALA A 271 -62.51 -11.01 -2.98
#